data_AF-A0A2R6D2H1-F1
#
_entry.id   AF-A0A2R6D2H1-F1
#
_cell.length_a   1.000
_cell.length_b   1.000
_cell.length_c   1.000
_cell.angle_alpha   90.00
_cell.angle_beta   90.00
_cell.angle_gamma   90.00
#
_symmetry.space_group_name_H-M   'P 1'
#
loop_
_entity.id
_entity.type
_entity.pdbx_description
1 polymer ?
#
loop_
_entity_poly.entity_id
_entity_poly.type
_entity_poly.pdbx_seq_one_letter_code
_entity_poly.pdbx_strand_id
1 'polypeptide(L)'
;MDLLALLDELRIIGQNGKKYADDPYDEARYERILELTAEWYGHALDLPPAEVRDRFAEELGHVTPKLGGDAAVFDDEGRLLVQRRADDGTWGLPGGFVDPDESPRETAVRETREETGLVVEPEELIGVYSRKPGEYGPHSLVIHLYRCTRIDGEIETSPETEAVEYRPVDEVDDWHRNHGNVAQEAVEHCDQH
;
A
#
# COMPACT_ATOMS: atom_id res chain seq x y z
N MET A 1 0.01 -12.73 -17.82
CA MET A 1 1.04 -12.51 -16.81
C MET A 1 2.38 -12.53 -17.52
N ASP A 2 3.13 -11.44 -17.40
CA ASP A 2 4.49 -11.33 -17.92
C ASP A 2 5.43 -12.28 -17.17
N LEU A 3 6.51 -12.76 -17.82
CA LEU A 3 7.43 -13.71 -17.20
C LEU A 3 8.12 -13.09 -15.98
N LEU A 4 8.56 -11.84 -16.07
CA LEU A 4 9.23 -11.18 -14.95
C LEU A 4 8.27 -10.93 -13.78
N ALA A 5 7.02 -10.57 -14.07
CA ALA A 5 5.98 -10.45 -13.05
C ALA A 5 5.72 -11.78 -12.31
N LEU A 6 5.60 -12.90 -13.05
CA LEU A 6 5.46 -14.22 -12.42
C LEU A 6 6.68 -14.59 -11.57
N LEU A 7 7.89 -14.30 -12.07
CA LEU A 7 9.11 -14.58 -11.32
C LEU A 7 9.22 -13.70 -10.07
N ASP A 8 8.73 -12.47 -10.12
CA ASP A 8 8.70 -11.60 -8.93
C ASP A 8 7.72 -12.13 -7.89
N GLU A 9 6.49 -12.50 -8.30
CA GLU A 9 5.50 -13.12 -7.42
C GLU A 9 6.06 -14.37 -6.72
N LEU A 10 6.75 -15.25 -7.47
CA LEU A 10 7.42 -16.43 -6.91
C LEU A 10 8.56 -16.06 -5.96
N ARG A 11 9.32 -14.99 -6.26
CA ARG A 11 10.36 -14.47 -5.37
C ARG A 11 9.73 -13.98 -4.06
N ILE A 12 8.65 -13.22 -4.13
CA ILE A 12 7.91 -12.69 -2.98
C ILE A 12 7.38 -13.84 -2.12
N ILE A 13 6.70 -14.82 -2.72
CA ILE A 13 6.20 -16.01 -2.00
C ILE A 13 7.34 -16.77 -1.35
N GLY A 14 8.44 -17.01 -2.08
CA GLY A 14 9.62 -17.68 -1.55
C GLY A 14 10.26 -16.92 -0.38
N GLN A 15 10.40 -15.60 -0.47
CA GLN A 15 11.01 -14.78 0.57
C GLN A 15 10.13 -14.68 1.82
N ASN A 16 8.84 -14.37 1.65
CA ASN A 16 7.89 -14.30 2.76
C ASN A 16 7.74 -15.67 3.42
N GLY A 17 7.57 -16.72 2.63
CA GLY A 17 7.51 -18.09 3.12
C GLY A 17 8.74 -18.46 3.93
N LYS A 18 9.95 -18.18 3.43
CA LYS A 18 11.20 -18.45 4.15
C LYS A 18 11.30 -17.66 5.45
N LYS A 19 10.83 -16.40 5.48
CA LYS A 19 10.85 -15.55 6.68
C LYS A 19 9.92 -16.05 7.79
N TYR A 20 8.77 -16.62 7.43
CA TYR A 20 7.73 -17.03 8.38
C TYR A 20 7.65 -18.56 8.57
N ALA A 21 8.51 -19.34 7.92
CA ALA A 21 8.55 -20.79 8.09
C ALA A 21 8.99 -21.16 9.51
N ASP A 22 8.20 -22.04 10.16
CA ASP A 22 8.46 -22.51 11.52
C ASP A 22 9.17 -23.89 11.55
N ASP A 23 9.42 -24.50 10.39
CA ASP A 23 10.07 -25.80 10.28
C ASP A 23 11.07 -25.90 9.10
N PRO A 24 12.12 -26.73 9.23
CA PRO A 24 13.20 -26.81 8.26
C PRO A 24 12.81 -27.41 6.91
N TYR A 25 11.71 -28.17 6.83
CA TYR A 25 11.19 -28.69 5.56
C TYR A 25 10.51 -27.59 4.76
N ASP A 26 9.74 -26.71 5.41
CA ASP A 26 9.16 -25.53 4.77
C ASP A 26 10.24 -24.54 4.34
N GLU A 27 11.24 -24.28 5.19
CA GLU A 27 12.37 -23.44 4.82
C GLU A 27 13.07 -23.97 3.55
N ALA A 28 13.34 -25.28 3.48
CA ALA A 28 13.95 -25.90 2.31
C ALA A 28 13.07 -25.84 1.04
N ARG A 29 11.73 -25.89 1.18
CA ARG A 29 10.80 -25.72 0.06
C ARG A 29 10.87 -24.30 -0.48
N TYR A 30 10.84 -23.30 0.37
CA TYR A 30 10.93 -21.90 -0.04
C TYR A 30 12.31 -21.55 -0.60
N GLU A 31 13.38 -22.11 -0.04
CA GLU A 31 14.72 -21.98 -0.61
C GLU A 31 14.78 -22.58 -2.03
N ARG A 32 14.15 -23.75 -2.24
CA ARG A 32 14.07 -24.34 -3.58
C ARG A 32 13.27 -23.47 -4.56
N ILE A 33 12.20 -22.82 -4.12
CA ILE A 33 11.46 -21.85 -4.94
C ILE A 33 12.38 -20.70 -5.34
N LEU A 34 13.11 -20.11 -4.38
CA LEU A 34 14.03 -19.00 -4.66
C LEU A 34 15.18 -19.39 -5.61
N GLU A 35 15.71 -20.60 -5.50
CA GLU A 35 16.72 -21.13 -6.44
C GLU A 35 16.19 -21.22 -7.87
N LEU A 36 15.01 -21.80 -8.05
CA LEU A 36 14.36 -21.94 -9.35
C LEU A 36 14.04 -20.56 -9.93
N THR A 37 13.53 -19.65 -9.11
CA THR A 37 13.25 -18.27 -9.51
C THR A 37 14.53 -17.56 -9.98
N ALA A 38 15.64 -17.66 -9.25
CA ALA A 38 16.91 -17.07 -9.65
C ALA A 38 17.47 -17.65 -10.96
N GLU A 39 17.30 -18.96 -11.19
CA GLU A 39 17.66 -19.62 -12.46
C GLU A 39 16.90 -19.02 -13.65
N TRP A 40 15.59 -18.88 -13.53
CA TRP A 40 14.75 -18.33 -14.60
C TRP A 40 14.93 -16.83 -14.81
N TYR A 41 15.23 -16.06 -13.76
CA TYR A 41 15.69 -14.68 -13.92
C TYR A 41 17.01 -14.60 -14.70
N GLY A 42 17.95 -15.52 -14.43
CA GLY A 42 19.20 -15.61 -15.19
C GLY A 42 18.95 -15.83 -16.67
N HIS A 43 18.03 -16.74 -17.01
CA HIS A 43 17.59 -16.94 -18.39
C HIS A 43 16.88 -15.74 -19.00
N ALA A 44 15.99 -15.08 -18.25
CA ALA A 44 15.21 -13.94 -18.75
C ALA A 44 16.07 -12.69 -18.98
N LEU A 45 17.13 -12.50 -18.18
CA LEU A 45 17.99 -11.31 -18.19
C LEU A 45 19.35 -11.53 -18.86
N ASP A 46 19.62 -12.73 -19.38
CA ASP A 46 20.92 -13.14 -19.94
C ASP A 46 22.08 -12.96 -18.93
N LEU A 47 21.83 -13.37 -17.67
CA LEU A 47 22.78 -13.32 -16.56
C LEU A 47 23.08 -14.73 -16.03
N PRO A 48 24.30 -14.99 -15.53
CA PRO A 48 24.59 -16.24 -14.83
C PRO A 48 23.66 -16.41 -13.61
N PRO A 49 22.98 -17.56 -13.43
CA PRO A 49 22.09 -17.78 -12.28
C PRO A 49 22.72 -17.54 -10.90
N ALA A 50 24.01 -17.85 -10.77
CA ALA A 50 24.76 -17.58 -9.54
C ALA A 50 24.86 -16.08 -9.23
N GLU A 51 25.03 -15.24 -10.27
CA GLU A 51 25.07 -13.78 -10.12
C GLU A 51 23.70 -13.23 -9.69
N VAL A 52 22.62 -13.75 -10.28
CA VAL A 52 21.24 -13.36 -9.88
C VAL A 52 20.97 -13.74 -8.43
N ARG A 53 21.36 -14.95 -8.02
CA ARG A 53 21.22 -15.39 -6.63
C ARG A 53 21.99 -14.49 -5.65
N ASP A 54 23.23 -14.16 -5.98
CA ASP A 54 24.06 -13.32 -5.12
C ASP A 54 23.45 -11.90 -5.00
N ARG A 55 22.92 -11.34 -6.10
CA ARG A 55 22.16 -10.07 -6.07
C ARG A 55 20.89 -10.15 -5.21
N PHE A 56 20.10 -11.22 -5.29
CA PHE A 56 18.94 -11.40 -4.42
C PHE A 56 19.31 -11.48 -2.93
N ALA A 57 20.44 -12.11 -2.60
CA ALA A 57 20.95 -12.16 -1.24
C ALA A 57 21.36 -10.78 -0.71
N GLU A 58 21.93 -9.92 -1.56
CA GLU A 58 22.26 -8.53 -1.23
C GLU A 58 21.00 -7.68 -1.04
N GLU A 59 20.00 -7.80 -1.92
CA GLU A 59 18.71 -7.09 -1.79
C GLU A 59 17.99 -7.42 -0.48
N LEU A 60 18.03 -8.68 -0.03
CA LEU A 60 17.45 -9.11 1.24
C LEU A 60 18.05 -8.38 2.46
N GLY A 61 19.27 -7.86 2.35
CA GLY A 61 19.93 -7.08 3.41
C GLY A 61 19.59 -5.59 3.43
N HIS A 62 19.03 -5.06 2.34
CA HIS A 62 18.74 -3.64 2.20
C HIS A 62 17.33 -3.31 2.69
N VAL A 63 17.24 -2.84 3.93
CA VAL A 63 15.98 -2.37 4.51
C VAL A 63 15.65 -0.97 3.99
N THR A 64 14.54 -0.85 3.26
CA THR A 64 13.96 0.41 2.79
C THR A 64 12.74 0.79 3.65
N PRO A 65 12.31 2.07 3.65
CA PRO A 65 11.00 2.44 4.17
C PRO A 65 9.88 1.64 3.51
N LYS A 66 8.82 1.36 4.25
CA LYS A 66 7.57 0.86 3.69
C LYS A 66 6.94 1.92 2.76
N LEU A 67 6.13 1.46 1.82
CA LEU A 67 5.34 2.33 0.94
C LEU A 67 3.85 2.21 1.29
N GLY A 68 3.12 3.31 1.19
CA GLY A 68 1.67 3.36 1.29
C GLY A 68 1.04 4.22 0.20
N GLY A 69 -0.23 3.97 -0.06
CA GLY A 69 -1.06 4.70 -1.02
C GLY A 69 -2.40 5.04 -0.39
N ASP A 70 -2.71 6.33 -0.31
CA ASP A 70 -3.94 6.88 0.27
C ASP A 70 -4.73 7.63 -0.80
N ALA A 71 -6.05 7.68 -0.66
CA ALA A 71 -6.94 8.42 -1.55
C ALA A 71 -7.65 9.59 -0.83
N ALA A 72 -7.59 10.76 -1.45
CA ALA A 72 -8.44 11.90 -1.15
C ALA A 72 -9.60 11.95 -2.15
N VAL A 73 -10.79 11.61 -1.69
CA VAL A 73 -12.01 11.58 -2.52
C VAL A 73 -12.98 12.63 -1.98
N PHE A 74 -13.34 13.60 -2.80
CA PHE A 74 -14.28 14.65 -2.44
C PHE A 74 -15.65 14.40 -3.06
N ASP A 75 -16.71 14.85 -2.38
CA ASP A 75 -18.05 14.96 -2.98
C ASP A 75 -18.30 16.35 -3.57
N ASP A 76 -19.47 16.54 -4.17
CA ASP A 76 -19.88 17.81 -4.78
C ASP A 76 -20.01 18.97 -3.76
N GLU A 77 -20.10 18.66 -2.46
CA GLU A 77 -20.16 19.63 -1.36
C GLU A 77 -18.77 19.96 -0.80
N GLY A 78 -17.69 19.39 -1.37
CA GLY A 78 -16.32 19.59 -0.92
C GLY A 78 -15.96 18.83 0.36
N ARG A 79 -16.79 17.88 0.79
CA ARG A 79 -16.51 17.02 1.95
C ARG A 79 -15.59 15.89 1.54
N LEU A 80 -14.72 15.47 2.46
CA LEU A 80 -13.74 14.41 2.23
C LEU A 80 -14.27 13.06 2.68
N LEU A 81 -14.09 12.02 1.87
CA LEU A 81 -14.37 10.64 2.24
C LEU A 81 -13.40 10.20 3.33
N VAL A 82 -13.95 9.81 4.48
CA VAL A 82 -13.20 9.30 5.63
C VAL A 82 -13.78 7.97 6.09
N GLN A 83 -12.92 7.10 6.59
CA GLN A 83 -13.27 5.79 7.13
C GLN A 83 -12.88 5.71 8.61
N ARG A 84 -13.77 5.16 9.44
CA ARG A 84 -13.53 4.94 10.86
C ARG A 84 -13.03 3.52 11.05
N ARG A 85 -11.81 3.39 11.55
CA ARG A 85 -11.15 2.09 11.72
C ARG A 85 -11.79 1.27 12.84
N ALA A 86 -11.91 -0.03 12.64
CA ALA A 86 -12.47 -0.96 13.63
C ALA A 86 -11.51 -1.35 14.77
N ASP A 87 -10.20 -1.12 14.61
CA ASP A 87 -9.19 -1.53 15.60
C ASP A 87 -8.98 -0.50 16.71
N ASP A 88 -9.02 0.79 16.39
CA ASP A 88 -8.80 1.88 17.33
C ASP A 88 -9.91 2.95 17.36
N GLY A 89 -10.90 2.84 16.48
CA GLY A 89 -12.05 3.75 16.42
C GLY A 89 -11.73 5.16 15.91
N THR A 90 -10.53 5.38 15.33
CA THR A 90 -10.09 6.67 14.79
C THR A 90 -10.45 6.84 13.31
N TRP A 91 -10.50 8.08 12.83
CA TRP A 91 -10.83 8.40 11.43
C TRP A 91 -9.58 8.52 10.56
N GLY A 92 -9.63 7.96 9.36
CA GLY A 92 -8.54 8.02 8.39
C GLY A 92 -9.05 8.26 6.97
N LEU A 93 -8.11 8.57 6.10
CA LEU A 93 -8.32 8.46 4.66
C LEU A 93 -8.28 6.98 4.28
N PRO A 94 -9.07 6.53 3.29
CA PRO A 94 -8.89 5.19 2.76
C PRO A 94 -7.50 5.03 2.18
N GLY A 95 -6.83 3.95 2.56
CA GLY A 95 -5.42 3.74 2.19
C GLY A 95 -4.71 2.71 3.05
N GLY A 96 -3.55 2.28 2.60
CA GLY A 96 -2.86 1.15 3.18
C GLY A 96 -1.44 0.96 2.69
N PHE A 97 -0.87 -0.19 3.03
CA PHE A 97 0.45 -0.56 2.55
C PHE A 97 0.38 -0.99 1.08
N VAL A 98 1.41 -0.62 0.33
CA VAL A 98 1.55 -1.08 -1.04
C VAL A 98 1.89 -2.56 -1.04
N ASP A 99 1.07 -3.34 -1.73
CA ASP A 99 1.35 -4.75 -1.94
C ASP A 99 2.44 -4.94 -3.01
N PRO A 100 3.12 -6.09 -3.01
CA PRO A 100 4.07 -6.41 -4.06
C PRO A 100 3.40 -6.38 -5.44
N ASP A 101 4.16 -5.97 -6.47
CA ASP A 101 3.66 -5.75 -7.84
C ASP A 101 2.54 -4.70 -7.98
N GLU A 102 2.27 -3.93 -6.93
CA GLU A 102 1.30 -2.83 -6.92
C GLU A 102 2.04 -1.48 -6.87
N SER A 103 1.55 -0.50 -7.63
CA SER A 103 1.96 0.90 -7.46
C SER A 103 1.17 1.56 -6.33
N PRO A 104 1.70 2.61 -5.66
CA PRO A 104 0.92 3.36 -4.66
C PRO A 104 -0.42 3.91 -5.20
N ARG A 105 -0.50 4.14 -6.51
CA ARG A 105 -1.73 4.57 -7.19
C ARG A 105 -2.77 3.45 -7.25
N GLU A 106 -2.34 2.24 -7.56
CA GLU A 106 -3.21 1.06 -7.56
C GLU A 106 -3.65 0.69 -6.14
N THR A 107 -2.74 0.79 -5.17
CA THR A 107 -3.04 0.61 -3.73
C THR A 107 -4.16 1.55 -3.28
N ALA A 108 -4.07 2.84 -3.60
CA ALA A 108 -5.11 3.80 -3.22
C ALA A 108 -6.49 3.42 -3.79
N VAL A 109 -6.54 2.85 -5.01
CA VAL A 109 -7.79 2.38 -5.63
C VAL A 109 -8.30 1.10 -4.96
N ARG A 110 -7.42 0.11 -4.73
CA ARG A 110 -7.76 -1.16 -4.09
C ARG A 110 -8.28 -0.93 -2.68
N GLU A 111 -7.52 -0.21 -1.85
CA GLU A 111 -7.87 0.07 -0.45
C GLU A 111 -9.18 0.87 -0.36
N THR A 112 -9.37 1.88 -1.21
CA THR A 112 -10.65 2.60 -1.25
C THR A 112 -11.82 1.66 -1.52
N ARG A 113 -11.67 0.75 -2.48
CA ARG A 113 -12.71 -0.23 -2.79
C ARG A 113 -12.96 -1.20 -1.63
N GLU A 114 -11.90 -1.69 -1.00
CA GLU A 114 -11.96 -2.68 0.08
C GLU A 114 -12.54 -2.10 1.37
N GLU A 115 -12.15 -0.88 1.74
CA GLU A 115 -12.56 -0.22 2.99
C GLU A 115 -13.90 0.51 2.87
N THR A 116 -14.27 0.97 1.65
CA THR A 116 -15.43 1.86 1.45
C THR A 116 -16.49 1.37 0.47
N GLY A 117 -16.21 0.31 -0.29
CA GLY A 117 -17.10 -0.16 -1.37
C GLY A 117 -17.10 0.73 -2.63
N LEU A 118 -16.44 1.88 -2.60
CA LEU A 118 -16.40 2.83 -3.70
C LEU A 118 -15.30 2.50 -4.72
N VAL A 119 -15.60 2.67 -6.00
CA VAL A 119 -14.62 2.58 -7.07
C VAL A 119 -14.22 3.99 -7.48
N VAL A 120 -12.92 4.25 -7.49
CA VAL A 120 -12.36 5.58 -7.75
C VAL A 120 -11.35 5.55 -8.89
N GLU A 121 -11.28 6.66 -9.61
CA GLU A 121 -10.25 6.95 -10.61
C GLU A 121 -9.24 7.94 -10.02
N PRO A 122 -7.96 7.56 -9.87
CA PRO A 122 -6.92 8.45 -9.36
C PRO A 122 -6.52 9.47 -10.42
N GLU A 123 -6.66 10.75 -10.13
CA GLU A 123 -6.45 11.86 -11.08
C GLU A 123 -5.03 12.44 -10.96
N GLU A 124 -4.59 12.72 -9.74
CA GLU A 124 -3.37 13.47 -9.46
C GLU A 124 -2.68 12.98 -8.19
N LEU A 125 -1.34 12.94 -8.17
CA LEU A 125 -0.55 12.80 -6.95
C LEU A 125 -0.44 14.18 -6.28
N ILE A 126 -1.12 14.38 -5.15
CA ILE A 126 -1.22 15.68 -4.48
C ILE A 126 -0.31 15.81 -3.25
N GLY A 127 0.28 14.71 -2.78
CA GLY A 127 1.20 14.75 -1.64
C GLY A 127 2.07 13.51 -1.48
N VAL A 128 3.24 13.68 -0.86
CA VAL A 128 4.13 12.60 -0.44
C VAL A 128 4.56 12.84 1.00
N TYR A 129 4.21 11.91 1.89
CA TYR A 129 4.39 12.05 3.33
C TYR A 129 5.35 10.99 3.86
N SER A 130 6.17 11.36 4.85
CA SER A 130 7.07 10.41 5.51
C SER A 130 6.74 10.29 6.99
N ARG A 131 6.67 9.07 7.50
CA ARG A 131 6.63 8.74 8.94
C ARG A 131 7.96 8.14 9.36
N LYS A 132 8.48 8.59 10.49
CA LYS A 132 9.73 8.03 11.04
C LYS A 132 9.45 6.80 11.91
N PRO A 133 10.43 5.90 12.07
CA PRO A 133 10.32 4.82 13.04
C PRO A 133 10.06 5.38 14.45
N GLY A 134 9.16 4.76 15.18
CA GLY A 134 8.79 5.12 16.55
C GLY A 134 7.69 6.18 16.66
N GLU A 135 7.34 6.90 15.58
CA GLU A 135 6.21 7.85 15.63
C GLU A 135 4.88 7.11 15.71
N TYR A 136 4.65 6.16 14.79
CA TYR A 136 3.41 5.40 14.70
C TYR A 136 3.61 3.90 14.46
N GLY A 137 4.86 3.44 14.39
CA GLY A 137 5.21 2.06 14.13
C GLY A 137 6.72 1.83 14.13
N PRO A 138 7.18 0.57 14.10
CA PRO A 138 8.61 0.23 14.23
C PRO A 138 9.45 0.56 12.98
N HIS A 139 8.80 0.93 11.87
CA HIS A 139 9.45 1.11 10.56
C HIS A 139 9.13 2.48 9.99
N SER A 140 10.05 3.01 9.18
CA SER A 140 9.79 4.18 8.33
C SER A 140 8.73 3.84 7.29
N LEU A 141 7.90 4.82 6.93
CA LEU A 141 6.87 4.69 5.89
C LEU A 141 6.83 5.95 5.03
N VAL A 142 6.71 5.79 3.71
CA VAL A 142 6.46 6.87 2.75
C VAL A 142 5.08 6.64 2.12
N ILE A 143 4.19 7.63 2.19
CA ILE A 143 2.79 7.55 1.76
C ILE A 143 2.60 8.49 0.57
N HIS A 144 2.00 7.99 -0.50
CA HIS A 144 1.57 8.79 -1.65
C HIS A 144 0.08 9.06 -1.51
N LEU A 145 -0.31 10.34 -1.55
CA LEU A 145 -1.71 10.75 -1.52
C LEU A 145 -2.18 11.12 -2.93
N TYR A 146 -3.22 10.44 -3.40
CA TYR A 146 -3.83 10.74 -4.69
C TYR A 146 -5.17 11.42 -4.51
N ARG A 147 -5.41 12.50 -5.27
CA ARG A 147 -6.77 12.99 -5.51
C ARG A 147 -7.47 11.99 -6.43
N CYS A 148 -8.64 11.54 -6.03
CA CYS A 148 -9.40 10.56 -6.77
C CYS A 148 -10.86 11.02 -6.95
N THR A 149 -11.42 10.71 -8.11
CA THR A 149 -12.84 10.92 -8.39
C THR A 149 -13.58 9.59 -8.27
N ARG A 150 -14.71 9.59 -7.56
CA ARG A 150 -15.60 8.42 -7.53
C ARG A 150 -16.21 8.20 -8.90
N ILE A 151 -16.09 6.98 -9.43
CA ILE A 151 -16.65 6.60 -10.73
C ILE A 151 -17.76 5.53 -10.63
N ASP A 152 -17.79 4.75 -9.55
CA ASP A 152 -18.81 3.72 -9.31
C ASP A 152 -18.84 3.31 -7.82
N GLY A 153 -19.67 2.33 -7.48
CA GLY A 153 -19.77 1.72 -6.15
C GLY A 153 -20.75 2.45 -5.24
N GLU A 154 -21.11 1.81 -4.13
CA GLU A 154 -21.93 2.37 -3.05
C GLU A 154 -21.15 2.25 -1.74
N ILE A 155 -21.41 3.15 -0.80
CA ILE A 155 -20.73 3.12 0.50
C ILE A 155 -21.10 1.81 1.22
N GLU A 156 -20.09 1.01 1.49
CA GLU A 156 -20.17 -0.23 2.25
C GLU A 156 -18.97 -0.32 3.20
N THR A 157 -19.22 -0.77 4.42
CA THR A 157 -18.17 -1.00 5.42
C THR A 157 -17.55 -2.37 5.27
N SER A 158 -16.29 -2.52 5.66
CA SER A 158 -15.59 -3.80 5.72
C SER A 158 -15.43 -4.29 7.18
N PRO A 159 -14.92 -5.51 7.43
CA PRO A 159 -14.52 -5.92 8.78
C PRO A 159 -13.47 -5.01 9.44
N GLU A 160 -12.74 -4.22 8.66
CA GLU A 160 -11.69 -3.30 9.12
C GLU A 160 -12.21 -1.87 9.34
N THR A 161 -13.44 -1.59 8.93
CA THR A 161 -14.02 -0.24 8.90
C THR A 161 -15.41 -0.24 9.52
N GLU A 162 -15.61 0.54 10.58
CA GLU A 162 -16.90 0.65 11.29
C GLU A 162 -17.88 1.62 10.63
N ALA A 163 -17.36 2.66 9.97
CA ALA A 163 -18.16 3.70 9.33
C ALA A 163 -17.39 4.33 8.18
N VAL A 164 -18.12 4.79 7.16
CA VAL A 164 -17.57 5.50 6.00
C VAL A 164 -18.48 6.66 5.69
N GLU A 165 -17.93 7.87 5.67
CA GLU A 165 -18.71 9.10 5.57
C GLU A 165 -17.96 10.16 4.76
N TYR A 166 -18.71 11.01 4.06
CA TYR A 166 -18.18 12.28 3.55
C TYR A 166 -18.33 13.34 4.64
N ARG A 167 -17.23 13.90 5.13
CA ARG A 167 -17.23 14.88 6.22
C ARG A 167 -16.39 16.11 5.86
N PRO A 168 -16.79 17.33 6.28
CA PRO A 168 -15.88 18.47 6.28
C PRO A 168 -14.65 18.15 7.14
N VAL A 169 -13.45 18.44 6.63
CA VAL A 169 -12.19 18.07 7.31
C VAL A 169 -12.09 18.69 8.71
N ASP A 170 -12.62 19.92 8.87
CA ASP A 170 -12.66 20.66 10.13
C ASP A 170 -13.71 20.13 11.13
N GLU A 171 -14.61 19.26 10.70
CA GLU A 171 -15.58 18.57 11.58
C GLU A 171 -15.13 17.16 11.99
N VAL A 172 -14.05 16.63 11.40
CA VAL A 172 -13.52 15.32 11.78
C VAL A 172 -12.62 15.45 13.01
N ASP A 173 -13.12 14.96 14.13
CA ASP A 173 -12.35 14.74 15.36
C ASP A 173 -11.66 13.35 15.34
N ASP A 174 -10.71 13.11 16.23
CA ASP A 174 -10.07 11.80 16.46
C ASP A 174 -9.39 11.17 15.23
N TRP A 175 -8.58 11.96 14.53
CA TRP A 175 -7.79 11.47 13.39
C TRP A 175 -6.80 10.38 13.77
N HIS A 176 -6.73 9.35 12.92
CA HIS A 176 -5.71 8.34 12.96
C HIS A 176 -4.35 8.97 12.65
N ARG A 177 -3.42 8.92 13.62
CA ARG A 177 -2.02 9.35 13.44
C ARG A 177 -1.93 10.77 12.87
N ASN A 178 -1.36 10.94 11.67
CA ASN A 178 -1.22 12.22 10.99
C ASN A 178 -2.23 12.42 9.84
N HIS A 179 -3.27 11.58 9.71
CA HIS A 179 -4.23 11.69 8.61
C HIS A 179 -4.97 13.03 8.60
N GLY A 180 -5.19 13.67 9.74
CA GLY A 180 -5.79 15.02 9.78
C GLY A 180 -4.93 16.09 9.10
N ASN A 181 -3.61 16.03 9.27
CA ASN A 181 -2.71 16.95 8.57
C ASN A 181 -2.73 16.70 7.06
N VAL A 182 -2.72 15.41 6.67
CA VAL A 182 -2.77 14.98 5.26
C VAL A 182 -4.09 15.40 4.61
N ALA A 183 -5.22 15.26 5.32
CA ALA A 183 -6.54 15.69 4.86
C ALA A 183 -6.64 17.22 4.69
N GLN A 184 -6.09 17.98 5.64
CA GLN A 184 -6.05 19.44 5.55
C GLN A 184 -5.27 19.93 4.34
N GLU A 185 -4.08 19.36 4.10
CA GLU A 185 -3.28 19.68 2.92
C GLU A 185 -3.98 19.29 1.61
N ALA A 186 -4.75 18.20 1.60
CA ALA A 186 -5.54 17.80 0.43
C ALA A 186 -6.62 18.83 0.08
N VAL A 187 -7.31 19.39 1.07
CA VAL A 187 -8.29 20.49 0.88
C VAL A 187 -7.57 21.72 0.33
N GLU A 188 -6.45 22.11 0.93
CA GLU A 188 -5.69 23.28 0.52
C GLU A 188 -5.17 23.18 -0.92
N HIS A 189 -4.83 21.97 -1.40
CA HIS A 189 -4.44 21.72 -2.79
C HIS A 189 -5.61 21.92 -3.76
N CYS A 190 -6.82 21.46 -3.37
CA CYS A 190 -8.02 21.58 -4.19
C CYS A 190 -8.50 23.04 -4.30
N ASP A 191 -8.34 23.86 -3.26
CA ASP A 191 -8.72 25.28 -3.30
C ASP A 191 -7.84 26.13 -4.24
N GLN A 192 -6.69 25.61 -4.67
CA GLN A 192 -5.73 26.33 -5.52
C GLN A 192 -5.97 26.13 -7.02
N HIS A 193 -6.89 25.26 -7.44
CA HIS A 193 -7.10 24.83 -8.83
C HIS A 193 -8.57 24.88 -9.25
#